data_AF-A0A352CQ29-F1
#
_entry.id   AF-A0A352CQ29-F1
#
_cell.length_a   1.000
_cell.length_b   1.000
_cell.length_c   1.000
_cell.angle_alpha   90.00
_cell.angle_beta   90.00
_cell.angle_gamma   90.00
#
_symmetry.space_group_name_H-M   'P 1'
#
loop_
_entity.id
_entity.type
_entity.pdbx_description
1 polymer ?
#
loop_
_entity_poly.entity_id
_entity_poly.type
_entity_poly.pdbx_seq_one_letter_code
_entity_poly.pdbx_strand_id
1 'polypeptide(L)'
;MDREACPVKGTAYSGIGGQAVMEGVMMRNKDLYAVAVRKPDGEIVVKKAEYKGVIKSDTPYKIPVIRGVLSFIDSLVLGLSTLNYSSDIYIQSEETEKKDGEKPE
;
A
#
# COMPACT_ATOMS: atom_id res chain seq x y z
N MET A 1 -7.27 -24.01 -18.75
CA MET A 1 -6.81 -22.74 -18.15
C MET A 1 -7.50 -21.62 -18.89
N ASP A 2 -8.75 -21.45 -18.52
CA ASP A 2 -9.70 -20.58 -19.21
C ASP A 2 -9.35 -19.13 -18.90
N ARG A 3 -8.89 -18.40 -19.92
CA ARG A 3 -8.78 -16.95 -19.89
C ARG A 3 -10.19 -16.39 -19.97
N GLU A 4 -10.86 -16.29 -18.84
CA GLU A 4 -12.13 -15.58 -18.73
C GLU A 4 -11.84 -14.09 -19.01
N ALA A 5 -12.14 -13.66 -20.23
CA ALA A 5 -12.02 -12.28 -20.65
C ALA A 5 -13.03 -11.44 -19.86
N CYS A 6 -12.54 -10.51 -19.04
CA CYS A 6 -13.38 -9.58 -18.31
C CYS A 6 -14.23 -8.77 -19.32
N PRO A 7 -15.57 -8.83 -19.26
CA PRO A 7 -16.43 -8.16 -20.23
C PRO A 7 -16.33 -6.65 -20.04
N VAL A 8 -15.70 -5.95 -20.97
CA VAL A 8 -15.48 -4.49 -20.91
C VAL A 8 -16.78 -3.77 -21.27
N LYS A 9 -17.71 -3.68 -20.32
CA LYS A 9 -19.02 -3.04 -20.47
C LYS A 9 -18.93 -1.58 -20.01
N GLY A 10 -18.48 -0.67 -20.89
CA GLY A 10 -18.38 0.77 -20.64
C GLY A 10 -17.34 1.14 -19.58
N THR A 11 -16.44 2.06 -19.87
CA THR A 11 -15.39 2.48 -18.93
C THR A 11 -15.98 3.28 -17.76
N ALA A 12 -16.40 2.59 -16.70
CA ALA A 12 -16.74 3.21 -15.42
C ALA A 12 -15.46 3.38 -14.58
N TYR A 13 -15.24 4.59 -14.06
CA TYR A 13 -14.09 4.87 -13.19
C TYR A 13 -14.29 4.20 -11.81
N SER A 14 -13.43 3.25 -11.48
CA SER A 14 -13.52 2.48 -10.23
C SER A 14 -13.08 3.27 -8.98
N GLY A 15 -12.39 4.40 -9.16
CA GLY A 15 -11.81 5.16 -8.05
C GLY A 15 -10.64 4.45 -7.37
N ILE A 16 -10.09 3.41 -8.00
CA ILE A 16 -8.96 2.65 -7.48
C ILE A 16 -7.67 3.26 -8.02
N GLY A 17 -6.73 3.52 -7.12
CA GLY A 17 -5.39 3.98 -7.44
C GLY A 17 -4.36 3.27 -6.58
N GLY A 18 -3.09 3.60 -6.76
CA GLY A 18 -2.03 2.94 -6.02
C GLY A 18 -0.69 3.65 -6.12
N GLN A 19 0.28 3.12 -5.39
CA GLN A 19 1.67 3.56 -5.39
C GLN A 19 2.59 2.34 -5.40
N ALA A 20 3.76 2.45 -6.03
CA ALA A 20 4.82 1.47 -5.88
C ALA A 20 5.50 1.59 -4.50
N VAL A 21 5.82 0.44 -3.89
CA VAL A 21 6.56 0.35 -2.62
C VAL A 21 7.77 -0.58 -2.81
N MET A 22 8.64 -0.73 -1.80
CA MET A 22 9.81 -1.60 -1.94
C MET A 22 9.36 -3.05 -2.16
N GLU A 23 9.87 -3.69 -3.22
CA GLU A 23 9.54 -5.07 -3.61
C GLU A 23 8.03 -5.35 -3.65
N GLY A 24 7.21 -4.34 -3.97
CA GLY A 24 5.78 -4.44 -3.78
C GLY A 24 4.93 -3.34 -4.41
N VAL A 25 3.62 -3.44 -4.16
CA VAL A 25 2.61 -2.48 -4.63
C VAL A 25 1.60 -2.18 -3.53
N MET A 26 1.17 -0.92 -3.48
CA MET A 26 0.03 -0.46 -2.69
C MET A 26 -1.14 -0.11 -3.60
N MET A 27 -2.33 -0.60 -3.27
CA MET A 27 -3.59 -0.23 -3.92
C MET A 27 -4.55 0.37 -2.87
N ARG A 28 -5.33 1.37 -3.27
CA ARG A 28 -6.27 2.09 -2.42
C ARG A 28 -7.59 2.34 -3.14
N ASN A 29 -8.68 2.20 -2.39
CA ASN A 29 -10.04 2.63 -2.77
C ASN A 29 -10.71 3.31 -1.57
N LYS A 30 -10.95 4.62 -1.69
CA LYS A 30 -11.49 5.46 -0.59
C LYS A 30 -10.66 5.29 0.69
N ASP A 31 -11.24 4.72 1.74
CA ASP A 31 -10.62 4.54 3.05
C ASP A 31 -9.94 3.17 3.18
N LEU A 32 -10.08 2.27 2.20
CA LEU A 32 -9.46 0.95 2.21
C LEU A 32 -8.17 0.96 1.41
N TYR A 33 -7.12 0.35 1.94
CA TYR A 33 -5.88 0.12 1.21
C TYR A 33 -5.33 -1.28 1.48
N ALA A 34 -4.55 -1.78 0.52
CA ALA A 34 -3.82 -3.02 0.62
C ALA A 34 -2.40 -2.83 0.12
N VAL A 35 -1.43 -3.42 0.82
CA VAL A 35 -0.02 -3.44 0.45
C VAL A 35 0.40 -4.89 0.28
N ALA A 36 0.98 -5.22 -0.87
CA ALA A 36 1.57 -6.52 -1.14
C ALA A 36 3.08 -6.33 -1.30
N VAL A 37 3.88 -7.09 -0.56
CA VAL A 37 5.36 -7.01 -0.56
C VAL A 37 5.91 -8.41 -0.73
N ARG A 38 6.88 -8.57 -1.63
CA ARG A 38 7.63 -9.80 -1.81
C ARG A 38 8.80 -9.83 -0.83
N LYS A 39 8.90 -10.90 -0.05
CA LYS A 39 10.05 -11.20 0.80
C LYS A 39 11.23 -11.76 -0.04
N PRO A 40 12.46 -11.74 0.49
CA PRO A 40 13.63 -12.39 -0.09
C PRO A 40 13.43 -13.89 -0.39
N ASP A 41 12.72 -14.61 0.50
CA ASP A 41 12.34 -16.02 0.33
C ASP A 41 11.36 -16.28 -0.83
N GLY A 42 10.82 -15.22 -1.45
CA GLY A 42 9.87 -15.27 -2.54
C GLY A 42 8.40 -15.34 -2.12
N GLU A 43 8.10 -15.39 -0.83
CA GLU A 43 6.73 -15.30 -0.30
C GLU A 43 6.19 -13.87 -0.47
N ILE A 44 4.89 -13.75 -0.75
CA ILE A 44 4.20 -12.46 -0.85
C ILE A 44 3.34 -12.27 0.39
N VAL A 45 3.65 -11.23 1.18
CA VAL A 45 2.82 -10.82 2.31
C VAL A 45 1.88 -9.71 1.88
N VAL A 46 0.61 -9.84 2.27
CA VAL A 46 -0.43 -8.85 1.97
C VAL A 46 -1.02 -8.31 3.27
N LYS A 47 -0.96 -7.00 3.45
CA LYS A 47 -1.64 -6.27 4.52
C LYS A 47 -2.82 -5.50 3.98
N LYS A 48 -4.00 -5.70 4.56
CA LYS A 48 -5.21 -4.91 4.27
C LYS A 48 -5.54 -4.08 5.50
N ALA A 49 -5.82 -2.80 5.31
CA ALA A 49 -6.16 -1.91 6.40
C ALA A 49 -7.07 -0.78 5.94
N GLU A 50 -7.70 -0.13 6.92
CA GLU A 50 -8.52 1.05 6.72
C GLU A 50 -7.75 2.29 7.19
N TYR A 51 -7.73 3.34 6.38
CA TYR A 51 -7.11 4.62 6.64
C TYR A 51 -8.14 5.73 6.49
N LYS A 52 -8.58 6.28 7.63
CA LYS A 52 -9.63 7.30 7.72
C LYS A 52 -9.13 8.74 7.52
N GLY A 53 -7.88 8.92 7.09
CA GLY A 53 -7.22 10.23 6.97
C GLY A 53 -6.78 10.80 8.33
N VAL A 54 -5.85 11.76 8.30
CA VAL A 54 -5.42 12.48 9.51
C VAL A 54 -6.40 13.62 9.83
N ILE A 55 -7.07 14.15 8.80
CA ILE A 55 -7.89 15.35 8.90
C ILE A 55 -9.38 14.97 8.93
N LYS A 56 -10.04 15.19 10.08
CA LYS A 56 -11.48 15.00 10.24
C LYS A 56 -12.28 16.08 9.49
N SER A 57 -13.42 15.67 8.96
CA SER A 57 -14.29 16.27 7.93
C SER A 57 -14.80 17.71 8.14
N ASP A 58 -14.40 18.43 9.17
CA ASP A 58 -15.29 19.48 9.70
C ASP A 58 -14.99 20.91 9.21
N THR A 59 -13.97 21.18 8.39
CA THR A 59 -13.73 22.42 7.55
C THR A 59 -12.22 22.56 7.20
N PRO A 60 -11.75 22.98 5.98
CA PRO A 60 -12.41 23.68 4.87
C PRO A 60 -12.14 23.04 3.48
N TYR A 61 -12.90 22.03 3.07
CA TYR A 61 -12.84 21.50 1.69
C TYR A 61 -13.38 22.48 0.61
N LYS A 62 -13.84 23.68 1.01
CA LYS A 62 -14.43 24.70 0.13
C LYS A 62 -13.39 25.49 -0.68
N ILE A 63 -12.13 25.53 -0.24
CA ILE A 63 -11.06 26.27 -0.94
C ILE A 63 -10.19 25.25 -1.70
N PRO A 64 -10.07 25.34 -3.05
CA PRO A 64 -9.42 24.29 -3.86
C PRO A 64 -7.95 24.07 -3.51
N VAL A 65 -7.23 25.13 -3.15
CA VAL A 65 -5.81 25.05 -2.74
C VAL A 65 -5.66 24.31 -1.42
N ILE A 66 -6.42 24.69 -0.40
CA ILE A 66 -6.35 24.07 0.93
C ILE A 66 -6.79 22.61 0.85
N ARG A 67 -7.88 22.32 0.12
CA ARG A 67 -8.32 20.95 -0.17
C ARG A 67 -7.18 20.12 -0.79
N GLY A 68 -6.45 20.68 -1.76
CA GLY A 68 -5.33 20.00 -2.41
C GLY A 68 -4.20 19.67 -1.45
N VAL A 69 -3.78 20.65 -0.64
CA VAL A 69 -2.72 20.47 0.37
C VAL A 69 -3.10 19.43 1.42
N LEU A 70 -4.33 19.47 1.94
CA LEU A 70 -4.83 18.48 2.90
C LEU A 70 -4.83 17.06 2.31
N SER A 71 -5.35 16.91 1.08
CA SER A 71 -5.34 15.62 0.38
C SER A 71 -3.92 15.12 0.07
N PHE A 72 -2.99 16.04 -0.18
CA PHE A 72 -1.59 15.73 -0.42
C PHE A 72 -0.91 15.24 0.85
N ILE A 73 -1.10 15.92 1.98
CA ILE A 73 -0.57 15.51 3.28
C ILE A 73 -1.09 14.12 3.66
N ASP A 74 -2.40 13.87 3.54
CA ASP A 74 -2.98 12.54 3.81
C ASP A 74 -2.34 11.45 2.93
N SER A 75 -2.15 11.75 1.64
CA SER A 75 -1.52 10.80 0.69
C SER A 75 -0.04 10.58 1.00
N LEU A 76 0.67 11.62 1.42
CA LEU A 76 2.08 11.56 1.80
C LEU A 76 2.28 10.73 3.07
N VAL A 77 1.47 10.96 4.10
CA VAL A 77 1.51 10.21 5.35
C VAL A 77 1.22 8.73 5.10
N LEU A 78 0.19 8.43 4.31
CA LEU A 78 -0.12 7.06 3.93
C LEU A 78 1.02 6.43 3.12
N GLY A 79 1.53 7.13 2.11
CA GLY A 79 2.63 6.67 1.26
C GLY A 79 3.88 6.33 2.06
N LEU A 80 4.31 7.22 2.95
CA LEU A 80 5.46 6.99 3.85
C LEU A 80 5.23 5.80 4.78
N SER A 81 4.03 5.68 5.35
CA SER A 81 3.68 4.55 6.21
C SER A 81 3.74 3.21 5.47
N THR A 82 3.30 3.18 4.21
CA THR A 82 3.34 1.96 3.38
C THR A 82 4.75 1.63 2.90
N LEU A 83 5.57 2.65 2.64
CA LEU A 83 6.98 2.48 2.31
C LEU A 83 7.74 1.87 3.50
N ASN A 84 7.59 2.46 4.68
CA ASN A 84 8.21 1.95 5.91
C ASN A 84 7.78 0.51 6.19
N TYR A 85 6.49 0.18 6.03
CA TYR A 85 6.01 -1.18 6.17
C TYR A 85 6.70 -2.16 5.21
N SER A 86 6.90 -1.78 3.94
CA SER A 86 7.62 -2.62 2.98
C SER A 86 9.10 -2.79 3.33
N SER A 87 9.74 -1.74 3.85
CA SER A 87 11.12 -1.78 4.32
C SER A 87 11.28 -2.67 5.56
N ASP A 88 10.36 -2.58 6.53
CA ASP A 88 10.40 -3.38 7.75
C ASP A 88 10.30 -4.88 7.43
N ILE A 89 9.41 -5.27 6.51
CA ILE A 89 9.31 -6.67 6.05
C ILE A 89 10.64 -7.14 5.47
N TYR A 90 11.23 -6.32 4.59
CA TYR A 90 12.47 -6.65 3.91
C TYR A 90 13.64 -6.86 4.91
N ILE A 91 13.79 -5.95 5.88
CA ILE A 91 14.84 -6.05 6.91
C ILE A 91 14.59 -7.23 7.85
N GLN A 92 13.34 -7.43 8.28
CA GLN A 92 13.00 -8.53 9.18
C GLN A 92 13.29 -9.89 8.55
N SER A 93 13.04 -10.06 7.24
CA SER A 93 13.43 -11.28 6.53
C SER A 93 14.96 -11.50 6.52
N GLU A 94 15.77 -10.45 6.32
CA GLU A 94 17.24 -10.59 6.36
C GLU A 94 17.76 -11.01 7.76
N GLU A 95 17.11 -10.55 8.84
CA GLU A 95 17.46 -10.99 10.20
C GLU A 95 17.02 -12.43 10.51
N THR A 96 15.94 -12.89 9.87
CA THR A 96 15.45 -14.26 10.05
C THR A 96 16.33 -15.25 9.30
N GLU A 97 16.79 -14.91 8.09
CA GLU A 97 17.75 -15.71 7.32
C GLU A 97 19.13 -15.80 7.99
N LYS A 98 19.56 -14.77 8.74
CA LYS A 98 20.81 -14.82 9.53
C LYS A 98 20.75 -15.74 10.75
N LYS A 99 19.56 -16.13 11.22
CA LYS A 99 19.40 -17.06 12.36
C LYS A 99 19.26 -18.52 11.95
N ASP A 100 18.94 -18.79 10.69
CA ASP A 100 18.83 -20.15 10.15
C ASP A 100 20.12 -20.62 9.43
N GLY A 101 21.16 -19.78 9.39
CA GLY A 101 22.48 -20.09 8.82
C GLY A 101 23.56 -20.56 9.81
N GLU A 102 23.28 -20.68 11.10
CA GLU A 102 24.22 -21.23 12.09
C GLU A 102 23.61 -22.44 12.80
N LYS A 103 23.80 -23.63 12.21
CA LYS A 103 23.82 -24.90 12.94
C LYS A 103 25.10 -25.66 12.57
N PRO A 104 25.77 -26.29 13.55
CA PRO A 104 27.15 -26.74 13.47
C PRO A 104 27.28 -28.09 12.79
N GLU A 105 28.31 -28.25 11.98
CA GLU A 105 29.15 -29.46 11.84
C GLU A 105 30.48 -29.09 11.17
#